data_AF-A0A969HUG9-F1
#
_entry.id   AF-A0A969HUG9-F1
#
_cell.length_a   1.000
_cell.length_b   1.000
_cell.length_c   1.000
_cell.angle_alpha   90.00
_cell.angle_beta   90.00
_cell.angle_gamma   90.00
#
_symmetry.space_group_name_H-M   'P 1'
#
loop_
_entity.id
_entity.type
_entity.pdbx_description
1 polymer ?
#
loop_
_entity_poly.entity_id
_entity_poly.type
_entity_poly.pdbx_seq_one_letter_code
_entity_poly.pdbx_strand_id
1 'polypeptide(L)'
;MARSTRGGEFSGRVCRWNSSTASWSTLSGLNGDVRALVLGPDGTLYACGSFSAPGPSVARWNGTAWQAMGTPGVLALALAIGHDGTLYAGGLDTGAGANVVAWNGSTWAKLGSGPGIVYALHINAQGRLYAGGELSDGVRWWDGVTWQSLGGWPRCANRNTRCVCAGGWAGWVDLCRG
;
A
#
# COMPACT_ATOMS: atom_id res chain seq x y z
N MET A 1 -1.94 1.93 13.57
CA MET A 1 -2.20 0.52 13.20
C MET A 1 -2.32 -0.26 14.51
N ALA A 2 -3.53 -0.64 14.92
CA ALA A 2 -3.74 -1.32 16.19
C ALA A 2 -3.60 -2.84 16.01
N ARG A 3 -2.54 -3.43 16.57
CA ARG A 3 -2.48 -4.85 16.87
C ARG A 3 -3.27 -5.05 18.17
N SER A 4 -4.40 -5.78 18.12
CA SER A 4 -5.28 -5.96 19.28
C SER A 4 -4.69 -7.00 20.25
N THR A 5 -4.45 -6.59 21.49
CA THR A 5 -4.09 -7.43 22.65
C THR A 5 -5.29 -7.70 23.57
N ARG A 6 -6.50 -7.92 23.04
CA ARG A 6 -7.62 -8.50 23.83
C ARG A 6 -8.51 -9.45 23.03
N GLY A 7 -8.31 -10.74 23.25
CA GLY A 7 -9.36 -11.65 23.73
C GLY A 7 -10.52 -12.05 22.81
N GLY A 8 -10.36 -12.02 21.49
CA GLY A 8 -11.31 -12.64 20.56
C GLY A 8 -10.57 -13.12 19.32
N GLU A 9 -10.60 -14.43 19.06
CA GLU A 9 -10.04 -15.01 17.85
C GLU A 9 -10.88 -14.57 16.64
N PHE A 10 -10.54 -13.42 16.06
CA PHE A 10 -11.04 -13.07 14.75
C PHE A 10 -10.33 -13.97 13.74
N SER A 11 -11.05 -14.96 13.22
CA SER A 11 -10.60 -15.82 12.11
C SER A 11 -10.44 -15.06 10.78
N GLY A 12 -10.81 -13.78 10.75
CA GLY A 12 -10.65 -12.94 9.57
C GLY A 12 -9.44 -12.00 9.64
N ARG A 13 -8.85 -11.81 8.47
CA ARG A 13 -7.60 -11.07 8.25
C ARG A 13 -7.78 -9.55 8.34
N VAL A 14 -9.04 -9.09 8.28
CA VAL A 14 -9.44 -7.70 8.45
C VAL A 14 -10.67 -7.65 9.35
N CYS A 15 -10.64 -6.79 10.36
CA CYS A 15 -11.76 -6.56 11.26
C CYS A 15 -12.08 -5.06 11.33
N ARG A 16 -13.35 -4.75 11.55
CA ARG A 16 -13.87 -3.39 11.72
C ARG A 16 -14.43 -3.24 13.13
N TRP A 17 -14.06 -2.17 13.81
CA TRP A 17 -14.66 -1.77 15.08
C TRP A 17 -15.93 -0.96 14.82
N ASN A 18 -17.02 -1.32 15.48
CA ASN A 18 -18.22 -0.52 15.55
C ASN A 18 -18.28 0.19 16.91
N SER A 19 -18.18 1.52 16.90
CA SER A 19 -18.21 2.34 18.11
C SER A 19 -19.60 2.42 18.75
N SER A 20 -20.69 2.24 18.01
CA SER A 20 -22.05 2.32 18.56
C SER A 20 -22.44 1.07 19.32
N THR A 21 -21.95 -0.09 18.88
CA THR A 21 -22.22 -1.39 19.52
C THR A 21 -21.04 -1.90 20.36
N ALA A 22 -19.95 -1.12 20.43
CA ALA A 22 -18.70 -1.49 21.09
C ALA A 22 -18.24 -2.91 20.75
N SER A 23 -18.35 -3.28 19.47
CA SER A 23 -18.07 -4.64 19.01
C SER A 23 -17.24 -4.65 17.74
N TRP A 24 -16.48 -5.73 17.56
CA TRP A 24 -15.73 -6.00 16.34
C TRP A 24 -16.56 -6.86 15.41
N SER A 25 -16.50 -6.56 14.11
CA SER A 25 -17.06 -7.38 13.03
C SER A 25 -15.96 -7.76 12.05
N THR A 26 -15.93 -9.02 11.63
CA THR A 26 -14.97 -9.52 10.64
C THR A 26 -15.39 -9.16 9.22
N LEU A 27 -14.45 -8.68 8.39
CA LEU A 27 -14.64 -8.52 6.95
C LEU A 27 -14.09 -9.76 6.23
N SER A 28 -14.88 -10.83 6.19
CA SER A 28 -14.48 -12.13 5.61
C SER A 28 -14.41 -12.08 4.07
N GLY A 29 -13.70 -13.04 3.47
CA GLY A 29 -13.59 -13.21 2.02
C GLY A 29 -12.15 -13.17 1.46
N LEU A 30 -11.17 -12.77 2.27
CA LEU A 30 -9.75 -12.84 1.92
C LEU A 30 -9.13 -14.15 2.42
N ASN A 31 -8.49 -14.91 1.53
CA ASN A 31 -7.93 -16.22 1.84
C ASN A 31 -6.42 -16.22 2.15
N GLY A 32 -5.76 -15.06 2.05
CA GLY A 32 -4.30 -14.90 2.22
C GLY A 32 -3.93 -13.60 2.93
N ASP A 33 -2.68 -13.46 3.35
CA ASP A 33 -2.27 -12.40 4.27
C ASP A 33 -2.55 -11.00 3.73
N VAL A 34 -3.07 -10.13 4.59
CA VAL A 34 -3.23 -8.71 4.28
C VAL A 34 -2.02 -7.96 4.79
N ARG A 35 -1.36 -7.22 3.89
CA ARG A 35 -0.12 -6.48 4.11
C ARG A 35 -0.39 -4.99 4.34
N ALA A 36 -1.34 -4.41 3.61
CA ALA A 36 -1.73 -3.02 3.79
C ALA A 36 -3.23 -2.83 3.56
N LEU A 37 -3.76 -1.76 4.17
CA LEU A 37 -5.13 -1.27 4.01
C LEU A 37 -5.07 0.23 3.73
N VAL A 38 -5.92 0.72 2.84
CA VAL A 38 -6.08 2.16 2.58
C VAL A 38 -7.53 2.50 2.29
N LEU A 39 -7.98 3.69 2.67
CA LEU A 39 -9.30 4.21 2.34
C LEU A 39 -9.20 5.14 1.14
N GLY A 40 -10.08 4.94 0.16
CA GLY A 40 -10.30 5.88 -0.92
C GLY A 40 -11.04 7.14 -0.45
N PRO A 41 -11.08 8.19 -1.27
CA PRO A 41 -11.77 9.45 -0.93
C PRO A 41 -13.29 9.27 -0.78
N ASP A 42 -13.85 8.25 -1.42
CA ASP A 42 -15.25 7.82 -1.34
C ASP A 42 -15.56 6.94 -0.12
N GLY A 43 -14.55 6.65 0.71
CA GLY A 43 -14.66 5.73 1.85
C GLY A 43 -14.54 4.25 1.47
N THR A 44 -14.24 3.92 0.22
CA THR A 44 -13.98 2.54 -0.20
C THR A 44 -12.71 2.02 0.48
N LEU A 45 -12.80 0.87 1.14
CA LEU A 45 -11.65 0.22 1.76
C LEU A 45 -10.95 -0.69 0.75
N TYR A 46 -9.66 -0.48 0.56
CA TYR A 46 -8.79 -1.33 -0.24
C TYR A 46 -7.87 -2.14 0.66
N ALA A 47 -7.60 -3.37 0.26
CA ALA A 47 -6.64 -4.26 0.89
C ALA A 47 -5.66 -4.79 -0.15
N CYS A 48 -4.41 -4.97 0.27
CA CYS A 48 -3.44 -5.72 -0.50
C CYS A 48 -2.72 -6.79 0.30
N GLY A 49 -2.14 -7.77 -0.39
CA GLY A 49 -1.25 -8.74 0.22
C GLY A 49 -1.12 -10.05 -0.56
N SER A 50 -0.88 -11.14 0.16
CA SER A 50 -0.59 -12.47 -0.38
C SER A 50 -1.85 -13.34 -0.41
N PHE A 51 -2.91 -12.87 -1.07
CA PHE A 51 -4.18 -13.59 -1.26
C PHE A 51 -4.51 -13.79 -2.74
N SER A 52 -5.35 -14.79 -3.02
CA SER A 52 -5.85 -15.13 -4.36
C SER A 52 -7.36 -15.00 -4.51
N ALA A 53 -8.11 -14.87 -3.41
CA ALA A 53 -9.55 -14.61 -3.39
C ALA A 53 -9.84 -13.26 -2.70
N PRO A 54 -10.77 -12.43 -3.22
CA PRO A 54 -11.61 -12.65 -4.41
C PRO A 54 -10.85 -12.48 -5.75
N GLY A 55 -9.64 -11.93 -5.69
CA GLY A 55 -8.73 -11.79 -6.81
C GLY A 55 -7.30 -11.68 -6.29
N PRO A 56 -6.30 -11.68 -7.16
CA PRO A 56 -4.91 -11.70 -6.73
C PRO A 56 -4.49 -10.35 -6.17
N SER A 57 -3.94 -10.39 -4.96
CA SER A 57 -3.13 -9.35 -4.32
C SER A 57 -3.76 -8.00 -3.99
N VAL A 58 -4.79 -7.53 -4.71
CA VAL A 58 -5.52 -6.29 -4.38
C VAL A 58 -7.02 -6.52 -4.48
N ALA A 59 -7.76 -6.09 -3.47
CA ALA A 59 -9.22 -6.19 -3.41
C ALA A 59 -9.82 -4.94 -2.78
N ARG A 60 -11.07 -4.62 -3.15
CA ARG A 60 -11.85 -3.52 -2.56
C ARG A 60 -13.07 -4.04 -1.82
N TRP A 61 -13.45 -3.40 -0.73
CA TRP A 61 -14.67 -3.69 0.02
C TRP A 61 -15.82 -2.83 -0.51
N ASN A 62 -16.92 -3.45 -0.92
CA ASN A 62 -18.10 -2.73 -1.44
C ASN A 62 -19.16 -2.43 -0.37
N GLY A 63 -18.85 -2.67 0.91
CA GLY A 63 -19.81 -2.55 2.02
C GLY A 63 -20.31 -3.91 2.54
N THR A 64 -20.35 -4.93 1.69
CA THR A 64 -20.87 -6.28 2.03
C THR A 64 -19.88 -7.41 1.75
N ALA A 65 -19.01 -7.27 0.75
CA ALA A 65 -18.04 -8.28 0.34
C ALA A 65 -16.78 -7.65 -0.28
N TRP A 66 -15.67 -8.38 -0.22
CA TRP A 66 -14.47 -8.06 -1.00
C TRP A 66 -14.73 -8.34 -2.48
N GLN A 67 -14.25 -7.45 -3.33
CA GLN A 67 -14.35 -7.51 -4.78
C GLN A 67 -12.96 -7.54 -5.41
N ALA A 68 -12.79 -8.37 -6.43
CA ALA A 68 -11.55 -8.41 -7.21
C ALA A 68 -11.34 -7.09 -7.95
N MET A 69 -10.08 -6.70 -8.13
CA MET A 69 -9.68 -5.52 -8.92
C MET A 69 -8.87 -5.91 -10.15
N GLY A 70 -9.11 -7.09 -10.72
CA GLY A 70 -8.27 -7.65 -11.78
C GLY A 70 -6.89 -8.07 -11.27
N THR A 71 -5.96 -8.29 -12.20
CA THR A 71 -4.60 -8.77 -11.89
C THR A 71 -3.61 -7.60 -11.97
N PRO A 72 -3.04 -7.15 -10.84
CA PRO A 72 -2.11 -6.02 -10.83
C PRO A 72 -0.74 -6.36 -11.40
N GLY A 73 -0.39 -7.65 -11.53
CA GLY A 73 0.94 -8.09 -11.99
C GLY A 73 2.06 -7.79 -10.98
N VAL A 74 1.70 -7.43 -9.74
CA VAL A 74 2.61 -7.29 -8.61
C VAL A 74 2.06 -8.04 -7.41
N LEU A 75 2.94 -8.60 -6.59
CA LEU A 75 2.62 -8.99 -5.22
C LEU A 75 2.65 -7.73 -4.35
N ALA A 76 1.51 -7.09 -4.20
CA ALA A 76 1.36 -5.80 -3.53
C ALA A 76 1.60 -5.92 -2.01
N LEU A 77 2.58 -5.16 -1.54
CA LEU A 77 2.95 -5.04 -0.13
C LEU A 77 2.57 -3.68 0.46
N ALA A 78 2.39 -2.68 -0.39
CA ALA A 78 1.99 -1.33 -0.03
C ALA A 78 0.89 -0.79 -0.94
N LEU A 79 0.03 0.06 -0.38
CA LEU A 79 -0.97 0.83 -1.10
C LEU A 79 -0.86 2.31 -0.77
N ALA A 80 -1.16 3.17 -1.73
CA ALA A 80 -1.37 4.60 -1.50
C ALA A 80 -2.47 5.13 -2.42
N ILE A 81 -3.18 6.17 -1.98
CA ILE A 81 -4.23 6.84 -2.75
C ILE A 81 -3.74 8.25 -3.07
N GLY A 82 -3.69 8.57 -4.37
CA GLY A 82 -3.44 9.94 -4.85
C GLY A 82 -4.58 10.89 -4.50
N HIS A 83 -4.30 12.19 -4.48
CA HIS A 83 -5.35 13.21 -4.26
C HIS A 83 -6.43 13.22 -5.35
N ASP A 84 -6.09 12.68 -6.53
CA ASP A 84 -7.00 12.45 -7.65
C ASP A 84 -7.84 11.17 -7.51
N GLY A 85 -7.66 10.40 -6.44
CA GLY A 85 -8.31 9.11 -6.21
C GLY A 85 -7.61 7.92 -6.87
N THR A 86 -6.47 8.12 -7.54
CA THR A 86 -5.71 7.03 -8.16
C THR A 86 -5.17 6.09 -7.08
N LEU A 87 -5.47 4.80 -7.18
CA LEU A 87 -4.91 3.78 -6.29
C LEU A 87 -3.58 3.28 -6.85
N TYR A 88 -2.52 3.41 -6.07
CA TYR A 88 -1.20 2.86 -6.35
C TYR A 88 -0.97 1.61 -5.52
N ALA A 89 -0.45 0.56 -6.15
CA ALA A 89 0.03 -0.65 -5.50
C ALA A 89 1.52 -0.83 -5.77
N GLY A 90 2.28 -1.08 -4.70
CA GLY A 90 3.72 -1.27 -4.75
C GLY A 90 4.12 -2.62 -4.14
N GLY A 91 5.07 -3.31 -4.76
CA GLY A 91 5.50 -4.62 -4.27
C GLY A 91 6.58 -5.29 -5.12
N LEU A 92 6.54 -6.63 -5.13
CA LEU A 92 7.40 -7.43 -6.00
C LEU A 92 6.73 -7.58 -7.37
N ASP A 93 7.49 -7.43 -8.45
CA ASP A 93 7.00 -7.70 -9.80
C ASP A 93 6.72 -9.21 -9.95
N THR A 94 5.52 -9.53 -10.42
CA THR A 94 5.10 -10.91 -10.73
C THR A 94 4.61 -11.03 -12.17
N GLY A 95 4.88 -10.04 -13.02
CA GLY A 95 4.47 -10.02 -14.44
C GLY A 95 3.98 -8.67 -14.97
N ALA A 96 4.00 -7.60 -14.18
CA ALA A 96 3.70 -6.24 -14.65
C ALA A 96 4.88 -5.61 -15.44
N GLY A 97 6.10 -6.10 -15.22
CA GLY A 97 7.32 -5.46 -15.73
C GLY A 97 7.64 -4.15 -15.01
N ALA A 98 7.13 -4.00 -13.77
CA ALA A 98 7.37 -2.91 -12.84
C ALA A 98 6.96 -3.31 -11.42
N ASN A 99 7.50 -2.61 -10.42
CA ASN A 99 7.16 -2.83 -9.01
C ASN A 99 6.07 -1.90 -8.46
N VAL A 100 5.63 -0.92 -9.24
CA VAL A 100 4.54 -0.01 -8.89
C VAL A 100 3.57 0.08 -10.05
N VAL A 101 2.29 -0.10 -9.74
CA VAL A 101 1.18 -0.03 -10.69
C VAL A 101 0.09 0.91 -10.15
N ALA A 102 -0.64 1.56 -11.06
CA ALA A 102 -1.78 2.42 -10.75
C ALA A 102 -3.06 1.85 -11.34
N TRP A 103 -4.15 1.98 -10.59
CA TRP A 103 -5.50 1.64 -11.03
C TRP A 103 -6.17 2.87 -11.61
N ASN A 104 -6.58 2.81 -12.88
CA ASN A 104 -7.27 3.92 -13.57
C ASN A 104 -8.82 3.84 -13.49
N GLY A 105 -9.36 2.93 -12.67
CA GLY A 105 -10.80 2.66 -12.58
C GLY A 105 -11.25 1.39 -13.32
N SER A 106 -10.47 0.91 -14.29
CA SER A 106 -10.79 -0.29 -15.08
C SER A 106 -9.62 -1.26 -15.26
N THR A 107 -8.39 -0.77 -15.34
CA THR A 107 -7.18 -1.59 -15.53
C THR A 107 -6.02 -1.08 -14.68
N TRP A 108 -5.06 -1.99 -14.45
CA TRP A 108 -3.77 -1.66 -13.85
C TRP A 108 -2.78 -1.24 -14.94
N ALA A 109 -2.07 -0.14 -14.71
CA ALA A 109 -1.01 0.35 -15.56
C ALA A 109 0.30 0.49 -14.76
N LYS A 110 1.42 0.07 -15.34
CA LYS A 110 2.74 0.20 -14.70
C LYS A 110 3.22 1.65 -14.66
N LEU A 111 3.93 2.00 -13.59
CA LEU A 111 4.60 3.30 -13.45
C LEU A 111 6.08 3.16 -13.81
N GLY A 112 6.39 3.39 -15.09
CA GLY A 112 7.74 3.24 -15.65
C GLY A 112 8.26 1.80 -15.51
N SER A 113 9.57 1.66 -15.33
CA SER A 113 10.21 0.36 -15.01
C SER A 113 10.09 -0.02 -13.52
N GLY A 114 9.47 0.82 -12.70
CA GLY A 114 9.47 0.69 -11.24
C GLY A 114 10.80 1.09 -10.58
N PRO A 115 10.78 1.41 -9.28
CA PRO A 115 11.98 1.83 -8.54
C PRO A 115 12.85 0.66 -8.04
N GLY A 116 12.34 -0.58 -8.10
CA GLY A 116 12.82 -1.76 -7.36
C GLY A 116 11.73 -2.28 -6.42
N ILE A 117 12.01 -3.31 -5.62
CA ILE A 117 10.99 -3.91 -4.74
C ILE A 117 10.50 -2.88 -3.71
N VAL A 118 9.19 -2.67 -3.65
CA VAL A 118 8.56 -1.65 -2.81
C VAL A 118 7.92 -2.26 -1.56
N TYR A 119 8.21 -1.68 -0.40
CA TYR A 119 7.58 -2.03 0.88
C TYR A 119 6.70 -0.92 1.45
N ALA A 120 6.88 0.31 0.98
CA ALA A 120 6.08 1.44 1.42
C ALA A 120 5.84 2.41 0.25
N LEU A 121 4.60 2.90 0.14
CA LEU A 121 4.21 3.98 -0.76
C LEU A 121 3.63 5.13 0.07
N HIS A 122 3.89 6.36 -0.34
CA HIS A 122 3.33 7.54 0.29
C HIS A 122 3.09 8.66 -0.71
N ILE A 123 1.95 9.34 -0.57
CA ILE A 123 1.62 10.55 -1.31
C ILE A 123 1.82 11.73 -0.36
N ASN A 124 2.65 12.70 -0.75
CA ASN A 124 2.85 13.90 0.05
C ASN A 124 1.69 14.91 -0.10
N ALA A 125 1.75 16.00 0.67
CA ALA A 125 0.76 17.07 0.60
C ALA A 125 0.63 17.73 -0.80
N GLN A 126 1.65 17.63 -1.63
CA GLN A 126 1.67 18.17 -3.00
C GLN A 126 1.21 17.14 -4.06
N GLY A 127 0.81 15.93 -3.65
CA GLY A 127 0.37 14.86 -4.56
C GLY A 127 1.49 14.03 -5.19
N ARG A 128 2.74 14.21 -4.73
CA ARG A 128 3.88 13.46 -5.25
C ARG A 128 3.97 12.10 -4.59
N LEU A 129 4.15 11.05 -5.40
CA LEU A 129 4.31 9.67 -4.97
C LEU A 129 5.78 9.36 -4.64
N TYR A 130 5.98 8.74 -3.48
CA TYR A 130 7.26 8.26 -2.97
C TYR A 130 7.17 6.75 -2.74
N ALA A 131 8.27 6.05 -3.04
CA ALA A 131 8.44 4.64 -2.81
C ALA A 131 9.68 4.39 -1.94
N GLY A 132 9.52 3.56 -0.92
CA GLY A 132 10.59 2.99 -0.11
C GLY A 132 10.58 1.46 -0.21
N GLY A 133 11.76 0.85 -0.13
CA GLY A 133 11.91 -0.60 -0.20
C GLY A 133 13.36 -1.04 -0.41
N GLU A 134 13.56 -2.18 -1.08
CA GLU A 134 14.88 -2.66 -1.51
C GLU A 134 15.31 -1.94 -2.79
N LEU A 135 15.72 -0.70 -2.62
CA LEU A 135 16.11 0.21 -3.70
C LEU A 135 17.61 0.51 -3.58
N SER A 136 18.32 0.62 -4.70
CA SER A 136 19.78 0.78 -4.72
C SER A 136 20.29 2.10 -4.10
N ASP A 137 19.40 3.07 -3.97
CA ASP A 137 19.67 4.47 -3.68
C ASP A 137 18.67 5.07 -2.66
N GLY A 138 17.96 4.22 -1.92
CA GLY A 138 17.01 4.63 -0.88
C GLY A 138 15.65 5.02 -1.44
N VAL A 139 15.04 6.09 -0.92
CA VAL A 139 13.68 6.51 -1.33
C VAL A 139 13.70 7.14 -2.71
N ARG A 140 12.76 6.70 -3.57
CA ARG A 140 12.52 7.30 -4.89
C ARG A 140 11.18 8.00 -4.93
N TRP A 141 11.05 8.99 -5.81
CA TRP A 141 9.79 9.69 -6.07
C TRP A 141 9.45 9.67 -7.56
N TRP A 142 8.17 9.72 -7.89
CA TRP A 142 7.69 9.70 -9.27
C TRP A 142 7.53 11.12 -9.83
N ASP A 143 8.20 11.40 -10.95
CA ASP A 143 8.14 12.72 -11.60
C ASP A 143 7.06 12.86 -12.69
N GLY A 144 6.28 11.81 -12.93
CA GLY A 144 5.30 11.73 -14.02
C GLY A 144 5.76 10.85 -15.20
N VAL A 145 7.06 10.60 -15.32
CA VAL A 145 7.67 9.85 -16.43
C VAL A 145 8.64 8.78 -15.94
N THR A 146 9.45 9.09 -14.93
CA THR A 146 10.48 8.21 -14.36
C THR A 146 10.57 8.32 -12.85
N TRP A 147 11.13 7.27 -12.23
CA TRP A 147 11.45 7.26 -10.81
C TRP A 147 12.77 7.97 -10.57
N GLN A 148 12.69 9.07 -9.82
CA GLN A 148 13.84 9.90 -9.44
C GLN A 148 14.36 9.50 -8.06
N SER A 149 15.68 9.43 -7.93
CA SER A 149 16.33 9.30 -6.64
C SER A 149 16.18 10.59 -5.85
N LEU A 150 15.94 10.50 -4.53
CA LEU A 150 16.12 11.66 -3.65
C LEU A 150 17.60 11.98 -3.39
N GLY A 151 18.52 11.07 -3.72
CA GLY A 151 19.97 11.25 -3.60
C GLY A 151 20.48 11.44 -2.16
N GLY A 152 21.30 10.51 -1.67
CA GLY A 152 22.25 10.79 -0.57
C GLY A 152 21.72 11.18 0.82
N TRP A 153 20.43 11.00 1.13
CA TRP A 153 19.90 11.17 2.51
C TRP A 153 20.22 9.95 3.39
N PRO A 154 20.42 10.14 4.72
CA PRO A 154 21.45 9.47 5.48
C PRO A 154 21.30 7.96 5.39
N ARG A 155 22.46 7.28 5.38
CA ARG A 155 22.63 5.83 5.33
C ARG A 155 21.80 5.12 6.39
N CYS A 156 20.52 4.97 6.13
CA CYS A 156 19.75 3.84 6.58
C CYS A 156 20.23 2.70 5.66
N ALA A 157 21.39 2.16 6.00
CA ALA A 157 21.98 0.97 5.39
C ALA A 157 21.16 -0.30 5.71
N ASN A 158 19.88 -0.16 6.01
CA ASN A 158 18.90 -1.20 5.86
C ASN A 158 18.24 -1.00 4.49
N ARG A 159 18.41 -1.97 3.60
CA ARG A 159 17.72 -2.05 2.28
C ARG A 159 16.20 -2.18 2.44
N ASN A 160 15.63 -1.74 3.56
CA ASN A 160 14.34 -2.16 4.07
C ASN A 160 13.63 -0.96 4.70
N THR A 161 13.46 0.11 3.92
CA THR A 161 12.63 1.24 4.32
C THR A 161 11.17 0.82 4.29
N ARG A 162 10.60 0.53 5.46
CA ARG A 162 9.19 0.09 5.62
C ARG A 162 8.21 1.23 5.87
N CYS A 163 8.71 2.47 5.92
CA CYS A 163 7.94 3.65 6.22
C CYS A 163 8.49 4.84 5.43
N VAL A 164 7.61 5.61 4.78
CA VAL A 164 7.93 6.91 4.16
C VAL A 164 6.85 7.91 4.56
N CYS A 165 7.23 9.08 5.06
CA CYS A 165 6.29 10.15 5.43
C CYS A 165 6.85 11.52 5.06
N ALA A 166 6.25 12.20 4.08
CA ALA A 166 6.75 13.49 3.60
C ALA A 166 6.16 14.66 4.39
N GLY A 167 6.86 15.06 5.45
CA GLY A 167 6.60 16.32 6.15
C GLY A 167 7.18 17.51 5.36
N GLY A 168 6.38 18.55 5.17
CA GLY A 168 6.83 19.78 4.53
C GLY A 168 7.91 20.47 5.38
N TRP A 169 9.14 20.53 4.87
CA TRP A 169 10.30 21.32 5.32
C TRP A 169 10.68 21.37 6.82
N ALA A 170 10.01 20.62 7.69
CA ALA A 170 10.37 20.44 9.09
C ALA A 170 9.99 19.04 9.56
N GLY A 171 10.97 18.14 9.61
CA GLY A 171 10.90 16.86 10.32
C GLY A 171 10.27 15.70 9.54
N TRP A 172 11.11 14.90 8.88
CA TRP A 172 10.77 13.53 8.52
C TRP A 172 10.86 12.68 9.80
N VAL A 173 9.73 12.22 10.34
CA VAL A 173 9.74 11.29 11.48
C VAL A 173 9.89 9.88 10.95
N ASP A 174 11.11 9.36 11.07
CA ASP A 174 11.41 7.95 10.90
C ASP A 174 10.64 7.15 11.98
N LEU A 175 9.53 6.49 11.60
CA LEU A 175 8.82 5.54 12.47
C LEU A 175 9.47 4.15 12.44
N CYS A 176 10.61 4.00 11.77
CA CYS A 176 11.35 2.75 11.72
C CYS A 176 12.47 2.71 12.78
N ARG A 177 12.16 3.10 14.03
CA ARG A 177 12.91 2.63 15.21
C ARG A 177 12.14 1.48 15.87
N GLY A 178 12.54 0.26 15.54
CA GLY A 178 12.45 -0.88 16.46
C GLY A 178 13.75 -0.99 17.21
#